data_AF-A0A9P6TWL7-F1
#
_entry.id   AF-A0A9P6TWL7-F1
#
_cell.length_a   1.000
_cell.length_b   1.000
_cell.length_c   1.000
_cell.angle_alpha   90.00
_cell.angle_beta   90.00
_cell.angle_gamma   90.00
#
_symmetry.space_group_name_H-M   'P 1'
#
loop_
_entity.id
_entity.type
_entity.pdbx_description
1 polymer ?
#
loop_
_entity_poly.entity_id
_entity_poly.type
_entity_poly.pdbx_seq_one_letter_code
_entity_poly.pdbx_strand_id
1 'polypeptide(L)'
;MSQHRLNPFAGQNIGYFRLSVVGDSGVGKTSFARQFIETLPEIISHDWESIDPNTEEYMPTNDLVEKFSSTMMEIPWDNMDADEEVPARNLVFLDTPGYGSVVDAQTNFDLVSRYMTQTFEEKNAKISPFIEVSNGELMRSLVTGVGAHKFIDLCFYLIVHRLKPIDVEYMRVISEKCNVVPVICKVDTQSKQDVFDLKAQVLKTLKDAGVSIYTFRIDHDRLVAMAEAGEQGGPPFAVSNVRREVHPDDEGDRVPFTAAENELPLLRKLVLETQITNIRQFTVKKFINWRKKHEVQNHQQQQQQQSSPYLAQTHMQAYQQQTSQQQAPMKHLQHQFQQQVIR
;
A
#
# COMPACT_ATOMS: atom_id res chain seq x y z
N MET A 1 -32.03 -30.21 -1.65
CA MET A 1 -31.49 -28.83 -1.68
C MET A 1 -30.94 -28.51 -0.30
N SER A 2 -29.68 -28.85 -0.06
CA SER A 2 -29.01 -28.58 1.22
C SER A 2 -28.72 -27.09 1.32
N GLN A 3 -29.40 -26.40 2.23
CA GLN A 3 -28.98 -25.08 2.67
C GLN A 3 -27.55 -25.23 3.22
N HIS A 4 -26.55 -24.68 2.51
CA HIS A 4 -25.23 -24.47 3.07
C HIS A 4 -25.44 -23.59 4.30
N ARG A 5 -25.39 -24.18 5.50
CA ARG A 5 -25.27 -23.39 6.73
C ARG A 5 -23.93 -22.69 6.63
N LEU A 6 -23.97 -21.40 6.32
CA LEU A 6 -22.83 -20.50 6.45
C LEU A 6 -22.30 -20.66 7.87
N ASN A 7 -21.04 -21.06 8.01
CA ASN A 7 -20.42 -21.20 9.31
C ASN A 7 -20.26 -19.78 9.90
N PRO A 8 -21.01 -19.40 10.95
CA PRO A 8 -20.98 -18.04 11.49
C PRO A 8 -19.61 -17.67 12.09
N PHE A 9 -18.73 -18.66 12.30
CA PHE A 9 -17.37 -18.46 12.81
C PHE A 9 -16.31 -18.38 11.70
N ALA A 10 -16.65 -18.63 10.42
CA ALA A 10 -15.66 -18.63 9.34
C ALA A 10 -14.99 -17.25 9.16
N GLY A 11 -15.75 -16.17 9.36
CA GLY A 11 -15.26 -14.80 9.27
C GLY A 11 -14.38 -14.34 10.44
N GLN A 12 -14.38 -15.05 11.57
CA GLN A 12 -13.58 -14.68 12.74
C GLN A 12 -12.08 -14.89 12.53
N ASN A 13 -11.71 -15.86 11.70
CA ASN A 13 -10.29 -16.14 11.40
C ASN A 13 -9.62 -15.02 10.58
N ILE A 14 -10.42 -14.19 9.91
CA ILE A 14 -9.91 -13.06 9.14
C ILE A 14 -9.36 -11.99 10.10
N GLY A 15 -10.04 -11.67 11.21
CA GLY A 15 -9.65 -10.57 12.09
C GLY A 15 -9.67 -9.20 11.39
N TYR A 16 -8.95 -8.24 11.94
CA TYR A 16 -8.77 -6.91 11.34
C TYR A 16 -7.78 -6.95 10.17
N PHE A 17 -8.22 -6.58 8.98
CA PHE A 17 -7.42 -6.67 7.76
C PHE A 17 -7.75 -5.52 6.80
N ARG A 18 -6.71 -4.86 6.28
CA ARG A 18 -6.89 -3.65 5.46
C ARG A 18 -6.30 -3.86 4.07
N LEU A 19 -7.14 -3.63 3.07
CA LEU A 19 -6.85 -3.80 1.65
C LEU A 19 -6.89 -2.43 0.97
N SER A 20 -6.16 -2.27 -0.14
CA SER A 20 -6.30 -1.10 -1.02
C SER A 20 -6.40 -1.53 -2.48
N VAL A 21 -7.05 -0.72 -3.29
CA VAL A 21 -7.10 -0.92 -4.75
C VAL A 21 -6.55 0.33 -5.42
N VAL A 22 -5.55 0.14 -6.29
CA VAL A 22 -4.87 1.22 -7.02
C VAL A 22 -4.81 0.85 -8.50
N GLY A 23 -4.81 1.85 -9.37
CA GLY A 23 -4.69 1.67 -10.81
C GLY A 23 -5.20 2.90 -11.57
N ASP A 24 -5.28 2.78 -12.89
CA ASP A 24 -5.74 3.86 -13.75
C ASP A 24 -7.23 4.21 -13.50
N SER A 25 -7.69 5.30 -14.09
CA SER A 25 -9.10 5.69 -14.10
C SER A 25 -9.91 4.76 -15.00
N GLY A 26 -11.13 4.42 -14.58
CA GLY A 26 -12.03 3.57 -15.38
C GLY A 26 -11.66 2.08 -15.47
N VAL A 27 -10.63 1.61 -14.77
CA VAL A 27 -10.23 0.18 -14.77
C VAL A 27 -11.16 -0.73 -13.97
N GLY A 28 -12.05 -0.16 -13.16
CA GLY A 28 -13.02 -0.90 -12.34
C GLY A 28 -12.56 -1.16 -10.90
N LYS A 29 -11.83 -0.22 -10.28
CA LYS A 29 -11.30 -0.33 -8.90
C LYS A 29 -12.41 -0.58 -7.86
N THR A 30 -13.39 0.33 -7.81
CA THR A 30 -14.54 0.24 -6.90
C THR A 30 -15.36 -1.02 -7.14
N SER A 31 -15.60 -1.37 -8.41
CA SER A 31 -16.32 -2.60 -8.78
C SER A 31 -15.57 -3.86 -8.35
N PHE A 32 -14.24 -3.90 -8.50
CA PHE A 32 -13.40 -5.00 -8.04
C PHE A 32 -13.44 -5.13 -6.52
N ALA A 33 -13.26 -4.02 -5.79
CA ALA A 33 -13.30 -4.00 -4.33
C ALA A 33 -14.65 -4.51 -3.80
N ARG A 34 -15.74 -4.03 -4.41
CA ARG A 34 -17.10 -4.49 -4.12
C ARG A 34 -17.25 -5.99 -4.39
N GLN A 35 -16.89 -6.48 -5.57
CA GLN A 35 -17.03 -7.90 -5.93
C GLN A 35 -16.16 -8.81 -5.05
N PHE A 36 -14.96 -8.36 -4.67
CA PHE A 36 -14.08 -9.08 -3.76
C PHE A 36 -14.73 -9.27 -2.38
N ILE A 37 -15.51 -8.28 -1.91
CA ILE A 37 -16.24 -8.33 -0.64
C ILE A 37 -17.59 -9.05 -0.78
N GLU A 38 -18.48 -8.64 -1.68
CA GLU A 38 -19.86 -9.16 -1.78
C GLU A 38 -19.92 -10.66 -2.09
N THR A 39 -18.89 -11.21 -2.73
CA THR A 39 -18.84 -12.64 -2.99
C THR A 39 -18.43 -13.46 -1.77
N LEU A 40 -17.99 -12.82 -0.68
CA LEU A 40 -17.64 -13.50 0.57
C LEU A 40 -18.90 -13.94 1.33
N PRO A 41 -19.07 -15.26 1.55
CA PRO A 41 -20.20 -15.78 2.30
C PRO A 41 -20.28 -15.27 3.74
N GLU A 42 -19.15 -14.87 4.31
CA GLU A 42 -19.01 -14.47 5.72
C GLU A 42 -19.36 -13.00 6.01
N ILE A 43 -19.74 -12.20 5.01
CA ILE A 43 -20.04 -10.78 5.21
C ILE A 43 -21.38 -10.62 5.92
N ILE A 44 -21.34 -9.89 7.04
CA ILE A 44 -22.48 -9.56 7.89
C ILE A 44 -23.04 -8.18 7.53
N SER A 45 -22.15 -7.21 7.31
CA SER A 45 -22.51 -5.84 6.95
C SER A 45 -21.42 -5.17 6.13
N HIS A 46 -21.79 -4.15 5.34
CA HIS A 46 -20.83 -3.35 4.59
C HIS A 46 -21.36 -1.95 4.24
N ASP A 47 -20.44 -1.00 4.08
CA ASP A 47 -20.73 0.41 3.77
C ASP A 47 -20.70 0.73 2.25
N TRP A 48 -20.79 -0.29 1.40
CA TRP A 48 -20.93 -0.11 -0.04
C TRP A 48 -22.34 0.38 -0.37
N GLU A 49 -22.45 1.55 -1.01
CA GLU A 49 -23.72 2.08 -1.51
C GLU A 49 -24.34 1.10 -2.51
N SER A 50 -25.65 0.89 -2.43
CA SER A 50 -26.39 0.13 -3.43
C SER A 50 -26.34 0.88 -4.76
N ILE A 51 -25.76 0.24 -5.79
CA ILE A 51 -25.89 0.76 -7.16
C ILE A 51 -27.35 0.53 -7.55
N ASP A 52 -28.10 1.60 -7.77
CA ASP A 52 -29.39 1.49 -8.44
C ASP A 52 -29.10 0.94 -9.86
N PRO A 53 -29.63 -0.23 -10.25
CA PRO A 53 -29.40 -0.80 -11.56
C PRO A 53 -29.81 0.13 -12.70
N ASN A 54 -30.68 1.12 -12.44
CA ASN A 54 -31.13 2.11 -13.42
C ASN A 54 -30.23 3.35 -13.50
N THR A 55 -29.26 3.50 -12.60
CA THR A 55 -28.31 4.63 -12.62
C THR A 55 -26.99 4.13 -13.19
N GLU A 56 -26.86 4.14 -14.52
CA GLU A 56 -25.61 3.84 -15.22
C GLU A 56 -24.52 4.92 -15.05
N GLU A 57 -24.74 5.93 -14.19
CA GLU A 57 -23.74 6.98 -13.99
C GLU A 57 -22.55 6.46 -13.19
N TYR A 58 -21.44 6.28 -13.90
CA TYR A 58 -20.12 6.18 -13.33
C TYR A 58 -19.84 7.39 -12.44
N MET A 59 -19.80 7.18 -11.12
CA MET A 59 -19.32 8.18 -10.17
C MET A 59 -17.80 8.03 -10.02
N PRO A 60 -16.99 9.01 -10.45
CA PRO A 60 -15.55 8.97 -10.22
C PRO A 60 -15.24 9.09 -8.73
N THR A 61 -14.40 8.20 -8.21
CA THR A 61 -13.77 8.36 -6.91
C THR A 61 -12.79 9.54 -6.99
N ASN A 62 -13.10 10.65 -6.31
CA ASN A 62 -12.26 11.85 -6.30
C ASN A 62 -11.25 11.88 -5.14
N ASP A 63 -11.62 11.28 -4.01
CA ASP A 63 -10.84 11.27 -2.77
C ASP A 63 -10.50 9.85 -2.32
N LEU A 64 -9.55 9.71 -1.39
CA LEU A 64 -9.32 8.45 -0.70
C LEU A 64 -10.49 8.14 0.24
N VAL A 65 -11.15 7.00 0.02
CA VAL A 65 -12.31 6.60 0.83
C VAL A 65 -12.06 5.25 1.48
N GLU A 66 -12.17 5.19 2.80
CA GLU A 66 -12.23 3.93 3.53
C GLU A 66 -13.65 3.38 3.51
N LYS A 67 -13.83 2.22 2.88
CA LYS A 67 -15.08 1.45 2.90
C LYS A 67 -14.92 0.29 3.87
N PHE A 68 -15.85 0.17 4.82
CA PHE A 68 -15.78 -0.82 5.87
C PHE A 68 -16.73 -1.98 5.58
N SER A 69 -16.34 -3.16 6.04
CA SER A 69 -17.14 -4.37 5.97
C SER A 69 -16.87 -5.23 7.20
N SER A 70 -17.86 -6.01 7.62
CA SER A 70 -17.81 -6.79 8.85
C SER A 70 -18.01 -8.26 8.54
N THR A 71 -17.11 -9.11 9.03
CA THR A 71 -17.23 -10.58 9.01
C THR A 71 -17.39 -11.15 10.42
N MET A 72 -17.41 -10.30 11.43
CA MET A 72 -17.65 -10.64 12.82
C MET A 72 -18.40 -9.52 13.53
N MET A 73 -19.03 -9.87 14.64
CA MET A 73 -19.57 -8.93 15.62
C MET A 73 -18.52 -8.70 16.72
N GLU A 74 -18.55 -7.54 17.35
CA GLU A 74 -17.76 -7.22 18.53
C GLU A 74 -18.59 -6.46 19.55
N ILE A 75 -18.17 -6.53 20.81
CA ILE A 75 -18.75 -5.72 21.89
C ILE A 75 -17.88 -4.45 21.99
N PRO A 76 -18.44 -3.26 21.76
CA PRO A 76 -17.70 -2.02 21.90
C PRO A 76 -17.18 -1.86 23.33
N TRP A 77 -15.92 -1.43 23.47
CA TRP A 77 -15.29 -1.21 24.78
C TRP A 77 -15.99 -0.15 25.63
N ASP A 78 -16.73 0.77 25.01
CA ASP A 78 -17.52 1.81 25.68
C ASP A 78 -18.93 1.34 26.11
N ASN A 79 -19.39 0.18 25.64
CA ASN A 79 -20.71 -0.39 25.95
C ASN A 79 -20.63 -1.82 26.52
N MET A 80 -19.56 -2.14 27.26
CA MET A 80 -19.37 -3.49 27.83
C MET A 80 -20.49 -3.93 28.78
N ASP A 81 -21.22 -2.99 29.41
CA ASP A 81 -22.32 -3.28 30.34
C ASP A 81 -23.64 -3.63 29.63
N ALA A 82 -23.75 -3.38 28.31
CA ALA A 82 -25.00 -3.53 27.56
C ALA A 82 -25.15 -4.89 26.87
N ASP A 83 -24.12 -5.73 26.85
CA ASP A 83 -24.04 -6.99 26.08
C ASP A 83 -24.48 -6.84 24.60
N GLU A 84 -24.42 -5.62 24.05
CA GLU A 84 -24.87 -5.31 22.70
C GLU A 84 -23.72 -5.52 21.71
N GLU A 85 -23.86 -6.54 20.87
CA GLU A 85 -22.94 -6.83 19.78
C GLU A 85 -23.20 -5.92 18.59
N VAL A 86 -22.15 -5.28 18.07
CA VAL A 86 -22.19 -4.48 16.84
C VAL A 86 -21.27 -5.07 15.77
N PRO A 87 -21.48 -4.79 14.47
CA PRO A 87 -20.57 -5.24 13.43
C PRO A 87 -19.17 -4.62 13.60
N ALA A 88 -18.12 -5.46 13.58
CA ALA A 88 -16.76 -5.06 13.96
C ALA A 88 -15.99 -4.20 12.95
N ARG A 89 -16.51 -4.03 11.72
CA ARG A 89 -15.87 -3.25 10.64
C ARG A 89 -14.40 -3.68 10.40
N ASN A 90 -14.15 -4.99 10.55
CA ASN A 90 -12.81 -5.57 10.59
C ASN A 90 -12.15 -5.68 9.22
N LEU A 91 -12.92 -5.66 8.13
CA LEU A 91 -12.39 -5.57 6.77
C LEU A 91 -12.50 -4.15 6.25
N VAL A 92 -11.38 -3.57 5.82
CA VAL A 92 -11.36 -2.22 5.26
C VAL A 92 -10.78 -2.25 3.86
N PHE A 93 -11.48 -1.63 2.92
CA PHE A 93 -10.97 -1.33 1.59
C PHE A 93 -10.72 0.17 1.47
N LEU A 94 -9.48 0.54 1.20
CA LEU A 94 -9.13 1.88 0.75
C LEU A 94 -9.39 1.95 -0.76
N ASP A 95 -10.50 2.57 -1.14
CA ASP A 95 -10.78 2.93 -2.53
C ASP A 95 -10.03 4.22 -2.87
N THR A 96 -9.38 4.23 -4.03
CA THR A 96 -8.47 5.30 -4.42
C THR A 96 -8.93 5.95 -5.73
N PRO A 97 -8.71 7.27 -5.90
CA PRO A 97 -8.91 7.90 -7.20
C PRO A 97 -8.00 7.23 -8.24
N GLY A 98 -8.45 7.17 -9.51
CA GLY A 98 -7.56 6.69 -10.58
C GLY A 98 -6.49 7.72 -10.90
N TYR A 99 -5.26 7.29 -11.17
CA TYR A 99 -4.20 8.26 -11.45
C TYR A 99 -4.45 9.06 -12.76
N GLY A 100 -5.25 8.53 -13.69
CA GLY A 100 -5.63 9.21 -14.93
C GLY A 100 -6.79 10.21 -14.80
N SER A 101 -7.39 10.39 -13.62
CA SER A 101 -8.48 11.36 -13.41
C SER A 101 -7.97 12.74 -13.00
N VAL A 102 -6.68 12.85 -12.66
CA VAL A 102 -6.02 14.09 -12.29
C VAL A 102 -5.05 14.52 -13.38
N VAL A 103 -4.85 15.82 -13.54
CA VAL A 103 -3.92 16.38 -14.55
C VAL A 103 -2.49 15.91 -14.30
N ASP A 104 -2.13 15.72 -13.03
CA ASP A 104 -0.83 15.20 -12.61
C ASP A 104 -1.00 13.89 -11.83
N ALA A 105 -0.62 12.77 -12.45
CA ALA A 105 -0.66 11.46 -11.85
C ALA A 105 0.21 11.35 -10.59
N GLN A 106 1.28 12.16 -10.47
CA GLN A 106 2.14 12.16 -9.29
C GLN A 106 1.38 12.59 -8.04
N THR A 107 0.41 13.50 -8.17
CA THR A 107 -0.46 13.92 -7.06
C THR A 107 -1.23 12.73 -6.48
N ASN A 108 -1.70 11.80 -7.32
CA ASN A 108 -2.37 10.58 -6.85
C ASN A 108 -1.39 9.63 -6.13
N PHE A 109 -0.16 9.53 -6.64
CA PHE A 109 0.88 8.67 -6.08
C PHE A 109 1.24 9.15 -4.67
N ASP A 110 1.43 10.45 -4.54
CA ASP A 110 1.76 11.11 -3.29
C ASP A 110 0.61 10.97 -2.29
N LEU A 111 -0.65 11.07 -2.75
CA LEU A 111 -1.83 10.89 -1.92
C LEU A 111 -1.87 9.49 -1.26
N VAL A 112 -1.73 8.42 -2.06
CA VAL A 112 -1.72 7.04 -1.54
C VAL A 112 -0.48 6.76 -0.69
N SER A 113 0.70 7.18 -1.17
CA SER A 113 1.98 6.97 -0.47
C SER A 113 2.00 7.69 0.89
N ARG A 114 1.46 8.91 0.95
CA ARG A 114 1.33 9.70 2.18
C ARG A 114 0.38 9.03 3.16
N TYR A 115 -0.79 8.57 2.70
CA TYR A 115 -1.72 7.83 3.55
C TYR A 115 -1.03 6.61 4.20
N MET A 116 -0.34 5.78 3.41
CA MET A 116 0.37 4.61 3.95
C MET A 116 1.47 5.01 4.93
N THR A 117 2.26 6.05 4.61
CA THR A 117 3.33 6.55 5.47
C THR A 117 2.79 7.09 6.79
N GLN A 118 1.68 7.83 6.76
CA GLN A 118 1.03 8.35 7.95
C GLN A 118 0.60 7.23 8.91
N THR A 119 0.06 6.11 8.39
CA THR A 119 -0.28 4.98 9.27
C THR A 119 0.94 4.38 9.98
N PHE A 120 2.11 4.38 9.32
CA PHE A 120 3.37 3.95 9.92
C PHE A 120 3.84 4.93 11.00
N GLU A 121 3.82 6.23 10.70
CA GLU A 121 4.19 7.30 11.62
C GLU A 121 3.31 7.31 12.88
N GLU A 122 1.99 7.22 12.71
CA GLU A 122 1.02 7.15 13.80
C GLU A 122 1.28 5.94 14.70
N LYS A 123 1.61 4.78 14.12
CA LYS A 123 1.94 3.60 14.92
C LYS A 123 3.28 3.76 15.63
N ASN A 124 4.27 4.31 14.95
CA ASN A 124 5.59 4.55 15.52
C ASN A 124 5.55 5.53 16.70
N ALA A 125 4.75 6.60 16.60
CA ALA A 125 4.54 7.57 17.67
C ALA A 125 3.90 6.95 18.93
N LYS A 126 3.10 5.89 18.76
CA LYS A 126 2.49 5.14 19.89
C LYS A 126 3.45 4.14 20.53
N ILE A 127 4.59 3.84 19.92
CA ILE A 127 5.62 2.99 20.51
C ILE A 127 6.47 3.89 21.40
N SER A 128 6.50 3.60 22.70
CA SER A 128 7.24 4.41 23.68
C SER A 128 8.70 4.57 23.26
N PRO A 129 9.24 5.81 23.18
CA PRO A 129 10.64 6.04 22.85
C PRO A 129 11.59 5.60 23.99
N PHE A 130 11.04 5.34 25.18
CA PHE A 130 11.80 4.97 26.37
C PHE A 130 11.90 3.45 26.59
N ILE A 131 11.24 2.66 25.74
CA ILE A 131 11.27 1.20 25.82
C ILE A 131 11.97 0.67 24.58
N GLU A 132 13.11 0.01 24.79
CA GLU A 132 13.78 -0.75 23.72
C GLU A 132 12.96 -1.99 23.38
N VAL A 133 12.02 -1.85 22.46
CA VAL A 133 11.24 -2.98 21.96
C VAL A 133 12.04 -3.67 20.85
N SER A 134 12.38 -4.94 21.07
CA SER A 134 13.09 -5.74 20.07
C SER A 134 12.24 -5.95 18.81
N ASN A 135 12.88 -6.13 17.64
CA ASN A 135 12.16 -6.43 16.39
C ASN A 135 11.27 -7.68 16.50
N GLY A 136 11.69 -8.69 17.26
CA GLY A 136 10.92 -9.92 17.47
C GLY A 136 9.64 -9.68 18.29
N GLU A 137 9.69 -8.75 19.25
CA GLU A 137 8.53 -8.36 20.04
C GLU A 137 7.54 -7.51 19.25
N LEU A 138 8.05 -6.59 18.42
CA LEU A 138 7.22 -5.88 17.43
C LEU A 138 6.54 -6.85 16.47
N MET A 139 7.26 -7.84 15.95
CA MET A 139 6.66 -8.88 15.11
C MET A 139 5.53 -9.62 15.83
N ARG A 140 5.75 -10.09 17.06
CA ARG A 140 4.71 -10.83 17.80
C ARG A 140 3.49 -9.98 18.16
N SER A 141 3.70 -8.73 18.54
CA SER A 141 2.62 -7.81 18.95
C SER A 141 1.79 -7.30 17.77
N LEU A 142 2.42 -7.11 16.61
CA LEU A 142 1.77 -6.52 15.44
C LEU A 142 1.20 -7.55 14.46
N VAL A 143 1.79 -8.74 14.37
CA VAL A 143 1.26 -9.83 13.52
C VAL A 143 0.13 -10.54 14.26
N THR A 144 -1.01 -9.87 14.36
CA THR A 144 -2.19 -10.37 15.07
C THR A 144 -3.47 -10.02 14.30
N GLY A 145 -4.54 -10.78 14.54
CA GLY A 145 -5.86 -10.50 13.98
C GLY A 145 -6.68 -9.47 14.76
N VAL A 146 -6.13 -8.93 15.86
CA VAL A 146 -6.89 -8.10 16.83
C VAL A 146 -6.84 -6.59 16.53
N GLY A 147 -6.34 -6.18 15.36
CA GLY A 147 -6.31 -4.77 14.98
C GLY A 147 -5.17 -3.97 15.63
N ALA A 148 -4.01 -4.60 15.87
CA ALA A 148 -2.86 -3.94 16.50
C ALA A 148 -2.27 -2.76 15.70
N HIS A 149 -2.62 -2.63 14.41
CA HIS A 149 -2.17 -1.55 13.52
C HIS A 149 -3.23 -1.20 12.46
N LYS A 150 -3.06 -0.04 11.81
CA LYS A 150 -3.89 0.42 10.68
C LYS A 150 -3.18 0.37 9.31
N PHE A 151 -2.07 -0.38 9.22
CA PHE A 151 -1.33 -0.52 7.97
C PHE A 151 -2.20 -1.13 6.88
N ILE A 152 -1.96 -0.74 5.62
CA ILE A 152 -2.52 -1.47 4.48
C ILE A 152 -1.73 -2.77 4.33
N ASP A 153 -2.41 -3.90 4.48
CA ASP A 153 -1.80 -5.23 4.44
C ASP A 153 -1.51 -5.69 3.01
N LEU A 154 -2.42 -5.39 2.08
CA LEU A 154 -2.31 -5.80 0.69
C LEU A 154 -2.90 -4.73 -0.24
N CYS A 155 -2.20 -4.43 -1.33
CA CYS A 155 -2.64 -3.53 -2.38
C CYS A 155 -2.83 -4.30 -3.68
N PHE A 156 -4.05 -4.29 -4.20
CA PHE A 156 -4.33 -4.78 -5.55
C PHE A 156 -4.01 -3.67 -6.55
N TYR A 157 -3.10 -3.97 -7.48
CA TYR A 157 -2.75 -3.05 -8.56
C TYR A 157 -3.43 -3.51 -9.85
N LEU A 158 -4.44 -2.76 -10.30
CA LEU A 158 -5.28 -3.14 -11.43
C LEU A 158 -4.66 -2.67 -12.75
N ILE A 159 -4.47 -3.62 -13.67
CA ILE A 159 -3.90 -3.44 -15.00
C ILE A 159 -4.97 -3.84 -16.03
N VAL A 160 -5.13 -3.06 -17.10
CA VAL A 160 -6.08 -3.36 -18.17
C VAL A 160 -5.39 -3.22 -19.52
N HIS A 161 -5.51 -4.25 -20.36
CA HIS A 161 -4.95 -4.38 -21.72
C HIS A 161 -3.42 -4.31 -21.87
N ARG A 162 -2.72 -3.44 -21.12
CA ARG A 162 -1.27 -3.27 -21.20
C ARG A 162 -0.69 -2.74 -19.90
N LEU A 163 0.57 -3.08 -19.63
CA LEU A 163 1.37 -2.46 -18.58
C LEU A 163 2.00 -1.16 -19.11
N LYS A 164 1.71 -0.04 -18.45
CA LYS A 164 2.28 1.27 -18.77
C LYS A 164 3.55 1.51 -17.93
N PRO A 165 4.52 2.31 -18.41
CA PRO A 165 5.70 2.66 -17.62
C PRO A 165 5.38 3.32 -16.28
N ILE A 166 4.33 4.15 -16.25
CA ILE A 166 3.82 4.77 -15.03
C ILE A 166 3.32 3.75 -14.01
N ASP A 167 2.81 2.59 -14.46
CA ASP A 167 2.36 1.53 -13.57
C ASP A 167 3.53 0.89 -12.83
N VAL A 168 4.67 0.70 -13.53
CA VAL A 168 5.90 0.14 -12.96
C VAL A 168 6.43 1.04 -11.85
N GLU A 169 6.46 2.36 -12.08
CA GLU A 169 6.93 3.30 -11.07
C GLU A 169 5.98 3.40 -9.88
N TYR A 170 4.67 3.37 -10.12
CA TYR A 170 3.69 3.36 -9.03
C TYR A 170 3.86 2.11 -8.15
N MET A 171 3.95 0.93 -8.76
CA MET A 171 4.17 -0.31 -8.03
C MET A 171 5.51 -0.29 -7.28
N ARG A 172 6.57 0.29 -7.84
CA ARG A 172 7.86 0.48 -7.17
C ARG A 172 7.67 1.21 -5.84
N VAL A 173 7.03 2.37 -5.85
CA VAL A 173 6.84 3.21 -4.66
C VAL A 173 5.93 2.55 -3.61
N ILE A 174 4.81 1.94 -4.03
CA ILE A 174 3.89 1.27 -3.08
C ILE A 174 4.54 0.02 -2.48
N SER A 175 5.32 -0.73 -3.26
CA SER A 175 5.90 -2.00 -2.82
C SER A 175 6.83 -1.87 -1.61
N GLU A 176 7.38 -0.68 -1.34
CA GLU A 176 8.19 -0.42 -0.15
C GLU A 176 7.37 -0.46 1.15
N LYS A 177 6.08 -0.13 1.09
CA LYS A 177 5.22 0.09 2.26
C LYS A 177 4.11 -0.97 2.38
N CYS A 178 3.63 -1.51 1.26
CA CYS A 178 2.52 -2.45 1.22
C CYS A 178 2.83 -3.64 0.30
N ASN A 179 2.22 -4.80 0.54
CA ASN A 179 2.34 -5.97 -0.33
C ASN A 179 1.52 -5.74 -1.61
N VAL A 180 2.17 -5.67 -2.77
CA VAL A 180 1.50 -5.38 -4.04
C VAL A 180 1.18 -6.67 -4.79
N VAL A 181 -0.07 -6.83 -5.20
CA VAL A 181 -0.54 -7.93 -6.06
C VAL A 181 -1.04 -7.34 -7.38
N PRO A 182 -0.36 -7.60 -8.51
CA PRO A 182 -0.88 -7.20 -9.81
C PRO A 182 -2.10 -8.04 -10.18
N VAL A 183 -3.12 -7.39 -10.72
CA VAL A 183 -4.38 -8.00 -11.17
C VAL A 183 -4.69 -7.47 -12.56
N ILE A 184 -4.87 -8.36 -13.53
CA ILE A 184 -5.34 -8.02 -14.86
C ILE A 184 -6.87 -8.03 -14.81
N CYS A 185 -7.48 -6.87 -15.05
CA CYS A 185 -8.93 -6.69 -15.00
C CYS A 185 -9.55 -6.72 -16.41
N LYS A 186 -10.88 -6.80 -16.45
CA LYS A 186 -11.68 -6.84 -17.68
C LYS A 186 -11.22 -7.95 -18.62
N VAL A 187 -10.93 -9.11 -18.07
CA VAL A 187 -10.45 -10.26 -18.86
C VAL A 187 -11.55 -10.88 -19.73
N ASP A 188 -12.80 -10.49 -19.50
CA ASP A 188 -13.95 -10.74 -20.37
C ASP A 188 -13.86 -10.07 -21.75
N THR A 189 -13.02 -9.04 -21.90
CA THR A 189 -12.80 -8.32 -23.16
C THR A 189 -11.50 -8.71 -23.87
N GLN A 190 -10.77 -9.69 -23.34
CA GLN A 190 -9.46 -10.14 -23.86
C GLN A 190 -9.50 -11.65 -24.16
N SER A 191 -8.79 -12.07 -25.21
CA SER A 191 -8.68 -13.49 -25.49
C SER A 191 -7.83 -14.18 -24.41
N LYS A 192 -8.03 -15.49 -24.23
CA LYS A 192 -7.19 -16.28 -23.29
C LYS A 192 -5.69 -16.06 -23.56
N GLN A 193 -5.29 -16.08 -24.83
CA GLN A 193 -3.88 -15.90 -25.22
C GLN A 193 -3.36 -14.52 -24.84
N ASP A 194 -4.10 -13.45 -25.17
CA ASP A 194 -3.67 -12.08 -24.86
C ASP A 194 -3.46 -11.86 -23.36
N VAL A 195 -4.31 -12.48 -22.52
CA VAL A 195 -4.18 -12.39 -21.06
C VAL A 195 -2.90 -13.09 -20.58
N PHE A 196 -2.56 -14.27 -21.10
CA PHE A 196 -1.34 -14.97 -20.72
C PHE A 196 -0.08 -14.26 -21.22
N ASP A 197 -0.11 -13.73 -22.45
CA ASP A 197 0.97 -12.90 -23.00
C ASP A 197 1.20 -11.66 -22.12
N LEU A 198 0.11 -10.99 -21.70
CA LEU A 198 0.17 -9.86 -20.77
C LEU A 198 0.70 -10.27 -19.38
N LYS A 199 0.29 -11.42 -18.84
CA LYS A 199 0.84 -11.93 -17.56
C LYS A 199 2.36 -12.11 -17.64
N ALA A 200 2.85 -12.77 -18.70
CA ALA A 200 4.28 -13.00 -18.91
C ALA A 200 5.03 -11.66 -19.10
N GLN A 201 4.48 -10.74 -19.89
CA GLN A 201 5.05 -9.41 -20.09
C GLN A 201 5.15 -8.62 -18.78
N VAL A 202 4.09 -8.61 -17.96
CA VAL A 202 4.07 -7.91 -16.67
C VAL A 202 5.15 -8.46 -15.75
N LEU A 203 5.24 -9.79 -15.61
CA LEU A 203 6.22 -10.43 -14.72
C LEU A 203 7.66 -10.16 -15.14
N LYS A 204 7.96 -10.22 -16.44
CA LYS A 204 9.30 -9.90 -16.98
C LYS A 204 9.66 -8.44 -16.74
N THR A 205 8.77 -7.52 -17.11
CA THR A 205 8.99 -6.08 -16.96
C THR A 205 9.23 -5.68 -15.50
N LEU A 206 8.44 -6.22 -14.57
CA LEU A 206 8.60 -5.94 -13.14
C LEU A 206 9.91 -6.51 -12.58
N LYS A 207 10.32 -7.70 -13.04
CA LYS A 207 11.62 -8.30 -12.68
C LYS A 207 12.78 -7.42 -13.15
N ASP A 208 12.76 -7.02 -14.42
CA ASP A 208 13.82 -6.20 -15.02
C ASP A 208 13.91 -4.82 -14.37
N ALA A 209 12.78 -4.26 -13.95
CA ALA A 209 12.71 -3.00 -13.24
C ALA A 209 13.09 -3.10 -11.74
N GLY A 210 13.24 -4.31 -11.19
CA GLY A 210 13.51 -4.55 -9.77
C GLY A 210 12.33 -4.27 -8.84
N VAL A 211 11.09 -4.38 -9.33
CA VAL A 211 9.88 -4.13 -8.56
C VAL A 211 9.41 -5.42 -7.89
N SER A 212 9.31 -5.40 -6.55
CA SER A 212 8.87 -6.56 -5.77
C SER A 212 7.34 -6.63 -5.71
N ILE A 213 6.79 -7.76 -6.13
CA ILE A 213 5.37 -8.10 -5.94
C ILE A 213 5.21 -9.22 -4.90
N TYR A 214 4.00 -9.40 -4.38
CA TYR A 214 3.67 -10.50 -3.49
C TYR A 214 3.32 -11.75 -4.30
N THR A 215 4.15 -12.79 -4.18
CA THR A 215 4.11 -13.97 -5.08
C THR A 215 3.40 -15.19 -4.50
N PHE A 216 2.73 -15.08 -3.35
CA PHE A 216 2.00 -16.18 -2.72
C PHE A 216 2.84 -17.46 -2.50
N ARG A 217 4.15 -17.30 -2.20
CA ARG A 217 5.14 -18.38 -2.02
C ARG A 217 5.48 -19.15 -3.30
N ILE A 218 5.19 -18.57 -4.46
CA ILE A 218 5.66 -19.07 -5.76
C ILE A 218 6.89 -18.25 -6.15
N ASP A 219 7.93 -18.91 -6.63
CA ASP A 219 9.13 -18.22 -7.12
C ASP A 219 8.79 -17.39 -8.36
N HIS A 220 9.40 -16.21 -8.49
CA HIS A 220 9.11 -15.29 -9.59
C HIS A 220 9.38 -15.92 -10.97
N ASP A 221 10.46 -16.69 -11.10
CA ASP A 221 10.80 -17.39 -12.33
C ASP A 221 9.79 -18.48 -12.69
N ARG A 222 9.23 -19.13 -11.67
CA ARG A 222 8.15 -20.09 -11.86
C ARG A 222 6.87 -19.39 -12.31
N LEU A 223 6.54 -18.21 -11.77
CA LEU A 223 5.39 -17.43 -12.25
C LEU A 223 5.53 -17.06 -13.73
N VAL A 224 6.74 -16.67 -14.17
CA VAL A 224 7.00 -16.38 -15.60
C VAL A 224 6.78 -17.62 -16.44
N ALA A 225 7.35 -18.77 -16.05
CA ALA A 225 7.19 -20.03 -16.77
C ALA A 225 5.71 -20.49 -16.84
N MET A 226 4.97 -20.34 -15.73
CA MET A 226 3.53 -20.64 -15.70
C MET A 226 2.76 -19.75 -16.67
N ALA A 227 3.04 -18.45 -16.70
CA ALA A 227 2.38 -17.53 -17.63
C ALA A 227 2.67 -17.86 -19.10
N GLU A 228 3.92 -18.20 -19.44
CA GLU A 228 4.32 -18.61 -20.79
C GLU A 228 3.71 -19.96 -21.22
N ALA A 229 3.46 -20.85 -20.27
CA ALA A 229 2.81 -22.14 -20.49
C ALA A 229 1.27 -22.05 -20.53
N GLY A 230 0.67 -20.87 -20.29
CA GLY A 230 -0.78 -20.72 -20.18
C GLY A 230 -1.38 -21.29 -18.89
N GLU A 231 -0.56 -21.45 -17.85
CA GLU A 231 -0.98 -21.97 -16.55
C GLU A 231 -1.49 -20.85 -15.63
N GLN A 232 -2.62 -21.12 -14.98
CA GLN A 232 -3.20 -20.24 -13.96
C GLN A 232 -2.63 -20.55 -12.57
N GLY A 233 -2.99 -19.73 -11.57
CA GLY A 233 -2.72 -20.07 -10.18
C GLY A 233 -1.76 -19.14 -9.43
N GLY A 234 -1.37 -18.02 -10.05
CA GLY A 234 -0.46 -17.05 -9.45
C GLY A 234 -0.59 -15.66 -10.06
N PRO A 235 0.01 -14.65 -9.41
CA PRO A 235 -0.02 -13.28 -9.90
C PRO A 235 0.78 -13.13 -11.21
N PRO A 236 0.35 -12.24 -12.13
CA PRO A 236 -0.86 -11.45 -12.07
C PRO A 236 -2.14 -12.29 -12.20
N PHE A 237 -3.15 -12.01 -11.38
CA PHE A 237 -4.43 -12.73 -11.43
C PHE A 237 -5.35 -12.10 -12.48
N ALA A 238 -6.03 -12.91 -13.28
CA ALA A 238 -7.00 -12.50 -14.29
C ALA A 238 -8.40 -12.41 -13.66
N VAL A 239 -9.00 -11.22 -13.64
CA VAL A 239 -10.30 -10.97 -12.98
C VAL A 239 -11.29 -10.28 -13.92
N SER A 240 -12.53 -10.76 -13.90
CA SER A 240 -13.66 -10.12 -14.56
C SER A 240 -14.72 -9.69 -13.54
N ASN A 241 -15.17 -8.44 -13.69
CA ASN A 241 -16.22 -7.85 -12.88
C ASN A 241 -17.62 -8.04 -13.48
N VAL A 242 -17.73 -8.66 -14.66
CA VAL A 242 -19.01 -8.94 -15.31
C VAL A 242 -19.62 -10.19 -14.70
N ARG A 243 -20.84 -10.07 -14.15
CA ARG A 243 -21.66 -11.25 -13.83
C ARG A 243 -22.15 -11.80 -15.17
N ARG A 244 -21.57 -12.90 -15.65
CA ARG A 244 -22.12 -13.60 -16.82
C ARG A 244 -23.45 -14.23 -16.44
N GLU A 245 -24.53 -13.66 -16.94
CA GLU A 245 -25.76 -14.42 -17.17
C GLU A 245 -25.54 -15.22 -18.44
N VAL A 246 -25.45 -16.54 -18.32
CA VAL A 246 -25.35 -17.42 -19.49
C VAL A 246 -26.73 -17.48 -20.11
N HIS A 247 -26.96 -16.72 -21.19
CA HIS A 247 -28.19 -16.84 -21.97
C HIS A 247 -28.08 -18.06 -22.91
N PRO A 248 -29.08 -18.94 -22.97
CA PRO A 248 -29.07 -20.13 -23.83
C PRO A 248 -28.91 -19.85 -25.33
N ASP A 249 -29.16 -18.61 -25.77
CA ASP A 249 -29.24 -18.23 -27.19
C ASP A 249 -27.90 -17.74 -27.80
N ASP A 250 -26.81 -17.69 -27.03
CA ASP A 250 -25.47 -17.25 -27.51
C ASP A 250 -24.72 -18.29 -28.39
N GLU A 251 -25.38 -19.39 -28.77
CA GLU A 251 -24.80 -20.47 -29.61
C GLU A 251 -24.76 -20.18 -31.12
N GLY A 252 -25.37 -19.08 -31.59
CA GLY A 252 -25.48 -18.77 -33.03
C GLY A 252 -24.56 -17.65 -33.53
N ASP A 253 -23.58 -18.00 -34.37
CA ASP A 253 -22.90 -17.11 -35.34
C ASP A 253 -21.89 -16.04 -34.86
N ARG A 254 -21.24 -16.22 -33.72
CA ARG A 254 -19.99 -15.50 -33.43
C ARG A 254 -18.86 -16.50 -33.27
N VAL A 255 -17.72 -16.26 -33.94
CA VAL A 255 -16.46 -16.92 -33.62
C VAL A 255 -16.32 -16.82 -32.10
N PRO A 256 -16.27 -17.93 -31.35
CA PRO A 256 -16.38 -17.85 -29.90
C PRO A 256 -15.13 -17.16 -29.38
N PHE A 257 -15.29 -15.89 -29.02
CA PHE A 257 -14.32 -15.19 -28.22
C PHE A 257 -14.33 -15.86 -26.84
N THR A 258 -13.47 -16.86 -26.67
CA THR A 258 -13.34 -17.53 -25.38
C THR A 258 -12.62 -16.58 -24.45
N ALA A 259 -13.38 -15.81 -23.67
CA ALA A 259 -12.79 -14.96 -22.65
C ALA A 259 -11.93 -15.77 -21.68
N ALA A 260 -10.94 -15.11 -21.10
CA ALA A 260 -10.16 -15.69 -20.03
C ALA A 260 -11.02 -16.02 -18.79
N GLU A 261 -10.59 -17.04 -18.06
CA GLU A 261 -11.27 -17.49 -16.86
C GLU A 261 -11.02 -16.52 -15.70
N ASN A 262 -12.02 -16.40 -14.82
CA ASN A 262 -11.98 -15.48 -13.70
C ASN A 262 -11.31 -16.14 -12.48
N GLU A 263 -10.11 -15.68 -12.12
CA GLU A 263 -9.32 -16.16 -10.97
C GLU A 263 -9.69 -15.48 -9.65
N LEU A 264 -10.72 -14.61 -9.61
CA LEU A 264 -11.16 -13.93 -8.39
C LEU A 264 -11.43 -14.90 -7.21
N PRO A 265 -12.10 -16.06 -7.39
CA PRO A 265 -12.32 -17.00 -6.28
C PRO A 265 -11.01 -17.53 -5.69
N LEU A 266 -10.01 -17.80 -6.54
CA LEU A 266 -8.69 -18.25 -6.10
C LEU A 266 -7.94 -17.14 -5.38
N LEU A 267 -7.90 -15.94 -5.96
CA LEU A 267 -7.25 -14.77 -5.36
C LEU A 267 -7.79 -14.52 -3.95
N ARG A 268 -9.11 -14.53 -3.80
CA ARG A 268 -9.81 -14.33 -2.53
C ARG A 268 -9.45 -15.40 -1.50
N LYS A 269 -9.51 -16.68 -1.89
CA LYS A 269 -9.11 -17.81 -1.03
C LYS A 269 -7.66 -17.68 -0.57
N LEU A 270 -6.75 -17.34 -1.48
CA LEU A 270 -5.35 -17.15 -1.16
C LEU A 270 -5.15 -16.01 -0.16
N VAL A 271 -5.79 -14.86 -0.38
CA VAL A 271 -5.63 -13.66 0.44
C VAL A 271 -6.26 -13.81 1.82
N LEU A 272 -7.51 -14.29 1.90
CA LEU A 272 -8.29 -14.24 3.14
C LEU A 272 -8.25 -15.54 3.95
N GLU A 273 -8.04 -16.69 3.31
CA GLU A 273 -8.04 -17.99 4.01
C GLU A 273 -6.63 -18.54 4.21
N THR A 274 -5.78 -18.49 3.17
CA THR A 274 -4.54 -19.27 3.16
C THR A 274 -3.31 -18.46 3.58
N GLN A 275 -3.21 -17.19 3.16
CA GLN A 275 -1.97 -16.40 3.28
C GLN A 275 -2.10 -15.18 4.18
N ILE A 276 -3.26 -14.94 4.80
CA ILE A 276 -3.52 -13.73 5.61
C ILE A 276 -2.44 -13.46 6.67
N THR A 277 -2.01 -14.49 7.39
CA THR A 277 -0.95 -14.40 8.40
C THR A 277 0.40 -14.04 7.78
N ASN A 278 0.73 -14.61 6.61
CA ASN A 278 1.98 -14.29 5.93
C ASN A 278 1.95 -12.85 5.41
N ILE A 279 0.83 -12.41 4.82
CA ILE A 279 0.65 -11.04 4.36
C ILE A 279 0.92 -10.06 5.51
N ARG A 280 0.28 -10.27 6.67
CA ARG A 280 0.54 -9.48 7.90
C ARG A 280 2.02 -9.48 8.30
N GLN A 281 2.66 -10.65 8.30
CA GLN A 281 4.09 -10.75 8.63
C GLN A 281 4.95 -9.88 7.69
N PHE A 282 4.68 -9.91 6.38
CA PHE A 282 5.39 -9.09 5.42
C PHE A 282 5.09 -7.59 5.61
N THR A 283 3.84 -7.21 5.91
CA THR A 283 3.46 -5.83 6.23
C THR A 283 4.24 -5.31 7.44
N VAL A 284 4.25 -6.07 8.54
CA VAL A 284 4.97 -5.69 9.76
C VAL A 284 6.48 -5.64 9.52
N LYS A 285 7.04 -6.55 8.71
CA LYS A 285 8.46 -6.50 8.31
C LYS A 285 8.78 -5.21 7.55
N LYS A 286 7.90 -4.75 6.67
CA LYS A 286 8.06 -3.46 5.95
C LYS A 286 8.04 -2.29 6.93
N PHE A 287 7.12 -2.29 7.90
CA PHE A 287 7.09 -1.28 8.96
C PHE A 287 8.39 -1.26 9.79
N ILE A 288 8.88 -2.41 10.24
CA ILE A 288 10.13 -2.51 11.01
C ILE A 288 11.32 -1.97 10.20
N ASN A 289 11.39 -2.31 8.90
CA ASN A 289 12.45 -1.81 8.03
C ASN A 289 12.33 -0.29 7.80
N TRP A 290 11.11 0.22 7.62
CA TRP A 290 10.84 1.66 7.52
C TRP A 290 11.27 2.40 8.79
N ARG A 291 10.94 1.85 9.97
CA ARG A 291 11.29 2.42 11.28
C ARG A 291 12.80 2.51 11.45
N LYS A 292 13.54 1.44 11.13
CA LYS A 292 15.01 1.45 11.18
C LYS A 292 15.63 2.55 10.32
N LYS A 293 15.11 2.74 9.09
CA LYS A 293 15.57 3.81 8.20
C LYS A 293 15.29 5.20 8.81
N HIS A 294 14.12 5.40 9.39
CA HIS A 294 13.73 6.66 10.03
C HIS A 294 14.57 6.97 11.28
N GLU A 295 14.85 5.98 12.11
CA GLU A 295 15.73 6.14 13.27
C GLU A 295 17.13 6.59 12.85
N VAL A 296 17.73 5.98 11.82
CA VAL A 296 19.04 6.38 11.29
C VAL A 296 19.02 7.81 10.76
N GLN A 297 17.99 8.19 10.00
CA GLN A 297 17.85 9.55 9.47
C GLN A 297 17.74 10.61 10.58
N ASN A 298 16.95 10.33 11.62
CA ASN A 298 16.81 11.24 12.77
C ASN A 298 18.14 11.40 13.54
N HIS A 299 18.90 10.32 13.73
CA HIS A 299 20.22 10.40 14.36
C HIS A 299 21.21 11.23 13.52
N GLN A 300 21.19 11.08 12.20
CA GLN A 300 22.04 11.88 11.30
C GLN A 300 21.68 13.36 11.32
N GLN A 301 20.39 13.70 11.30
CA GLN A 301 19.92 15.09 11.39
C GLN A 301 20.27 15.73 12.74
N GLN A 302 20.12 15.00 13.86
CA GLN A 302 20.52 15.50 15.17
C GLN A 302 22.03 15.74 15.27
N GLN A 303 22.86 14.86 14.69
CA GLN A 303 24.32 15.06 14.64
C GLN A 303 24.73 16.28 13.78
N GLN A 304 24.05 16.52 12.67
CA GLN A 304 24.29 17.71 11.82
C GLN A 304 23.85 19.02 12.51
N GLN A 305 22.74 19.00 13.26
CA GLN A 305 22.29 20.18 14.00
C GLN A 305 23.18 20.49 15.20
N GLN A 306 23.74 19.48 15.88
CA GLN A 306 24.68 19.67 17.00
C GLN A 306 26.06 20.16 16.55
N SER A 307 26.49 19.89 15.32
CA SER A 307 27.77 20.36 14.77
C SER A 307 27.72 21.79 14.20
N SER A 308 26.53 22.30 13.88
CA SER A 308 26.31 23.66 13.36
C SER A 308 26.75 24.80 14.30
N PRO A 309 26.43 24.81 15.62
CA PRO A 309 26.90 25.88 16.52
C PRO A 309 28.43 25.85 16.74
N TYR A 310 29.07 24.67 16.66
CA TYR A 310 30.51 24.53 16.82
C TYR A 310 31.28 25.15 15.65
N LEU A 311 30.79 24.93 14.41
CA LEU A 311 31.34 25.55 13.21
C LEU A 311 31.15 27.09 13.21
N ALA A 312 30.00 27.58 13.66
CA ALA A 312 29.74 29.01 13.79
C ALA A 312 30.67 29.69 14.82
N GLN A 313 30.91 29.06 15.98
CA GLN A 313 31.89 29.55 16.97
C GLN A 313 33.32 29.57 16.41
N THR A 314 33.70 28.53 15.67
CA THR A 314 35.05 28.42 15.08
C THR A 314 35.28 29.52 14.03
N HIS A 315 34.29 29.79 13.16
CA HIS A 315 34.35 30.89 12.20
C HIS A 315 34.40 32.26 12.89
N MET A 316 33.65 32.45 13.98
CA MET A 316 33.64 33.71 14.74
C MET A 316 34.98 33.97 15.43
N GLN A 317 35.61 32.93 16.01
CA GLN A 317 36.95 33.01 16.59
C GLN A 317 38.02 33.30 15.52
N ALA A 318 37.95 32.67 14.36
CA ALA A 318 38.85 32.94 13.24
C ALA A 318 38.72 34.39 12.73
N TYR A 319 37.49 34.91 12.64
CA TYR A 319 37.24 36.30 12.26
C TYR A 319 37.79 37.29 13.30
N GLN A 320 37.64 37.01 14.60
CA GLN A 320 38.22 37.81 15.69
C GLN A 320 39.76 37.79 15.68
N GLN A 321 40.37 36.64 15.38
CA GLN A 321 41.83 36.54 15.24
C GLN A 321 42.35 37.32 14.02
N GLN A 322 41.65 37.26 12.89
CA GLN A 322 42.03 38.05 11.70
C GLN A 322 41.90 39.55 11.93
N THR A 323 40.81 40.02 12.55
CA THR A 323 40.62 41.44 12.86
C THR A 323 41.63 41.95 13.88
N SER A 324 41.98 41.15 14.89
CA SER A 324 43.02 41.53 15.86
C SER A 324 44.43 41.57 15.24
N GLN A 325 44.78 40.65 14.34
CA GLN A 325 46.04 40.69 13.59
C GLN A 325 46.14 41.90 12.65
N GLN A 326 45.05 42.30 11.99
CA GLN A 326 45.03 43.49 11.12
C GLN A 326 45.12 44.80 11.91
N GLN A 327 44.61 44.86 13.15
CA GLN A 327 44.66 46.06 13.99
C GLN A 327 45.97 46.22 14.78
N ALA A 328 46.73 45.14 14.97
CA ALA A 328 48.01 45.16 15.69
C ALA A 328 49.05 46.15 15.10
N PRO A 329 49.32 46.19 13.78
CA PRO A 329 50.27 47.15 13.21
C PRO A 329 49.79 48.61 13.33
N MET A 330 48.48 48.88 13.23
CA MET A 330 47.93 50.23 13.46
C MET A 330 48.15 50.70 14.89
N LYS A 331 47.93 49.85 15.89
CA LYS A 331 48.18 50.19 17.30
C LYS A 331 49.67 50.42 17.57
N HIS A 332 50.55 49.63 16.96
CA HIS A 332 52.00 49.83 17.07
C HIS A 332 52.46 51.15 16.45
N LEU A 333 51.91 51.52 15.29
CA LEU A 333 52.20 52.80 14.64
C LEU A 333 51.71 53.98 15.49
N GLN A 334 50.50 53.87 16.07
CA GLN A 334 49.92 54.88 16.94
C GLN A 334 50.78 55.09 18.20
N HIS A 335 51.30 54.01 18.79
CA HIS A 335 52.17 54.07 19.96
C HIS A 335 53.56 54.62 19.64
N GLN A 336 54.09 54.37 18.43
CA GLN A 336 55.33 55.00 17.94
C GLN A 336 55.15 56.50 17.70
N PHE A 337 54.03 56.92 17.07
CA PHE A 337 53.70 58.33 16.91
C PHE A 337 53.58 59.05 18.25
N GLN A 338 52.94 58.42 19.25
CA GLN A 338 52.80 59.00 20.58
C GLN A 338 54.15 59.17 21.31
N GLN A 339 55.11 58.27 21.08
CA GLN A 339 56.45 58.38 21.65
C GLN A 339 57.34 59.42 20.96
N GLN A 340 57.08 59.75 19.69
CA GLN A 340 57.82 60.80 18.97
C GLN A 340 57.37 62.21 19.35
N VAL A 341 56.19 62.40 19.94
CA VAL A 341 55.68 63.71 20.38
C VAL A 341 56.21 64.12 21.78
N ILE A 342 56.98 63.26 22.44
CA ILE A 342 57.53 63.50 23.81
C ILE A 342 59.05 63.78 23.79
N ARG A 343 59.65 64.02 22.62
CA ARG A 343 61.00 64.60 22.48
C ARG A 343 60.91 65.94 21.80
#